data_AF-A0A4Z1C5Y5-F1
#
_entry.id   AF-A0A4Z1C5Y5-F1
#
_cell.length_a   1.000
_cell.length_b   1.000
_cell.length_c   1.000
_cell.angle_alpha   90.00
_cell.angle_beta   90.00
_cell.angle_gamma   90.00
#
_symmetry.space_group_name_H-M   'P 1'
#
loop_
_entity.id
_entity.type
_entity.pdbx_description
1 polymer ?
#
loop_
_entity_poly.entity_id
_entity_poly.type
_entity_poly.pdbx_seq_one_letter_code
_entity_poly.pdbx_strand_id
1 'polypeptide(L)'
;MRELNFYIDEMKTEVIDADLKTKINTVITMIGEHMESKENYMDSLIADGKHMEVYCVKEYYQNDYVVMAVLNSILKDIDFMQKEIATHHSNALDKLEASPISTDQSEIENADK
;
A
#
# COMPACT_ATOMS: atom_id res chain seq x y z
N MET A 1 2.94 1.54 -28.02
CA MET A 1 2.75 2.78 -27.23
C MET A 1 1.39 2.82 -26.54
N ARG A 2 0.26 2.83 -27.27
CA ARG A 2 -1.08 2.97 -26.66
C ARG A 2 -1.46 1.81 -25.72
N GLU A 3 -1.19 0.56 -26.11
CA GLU A 3 -1.41 -0.61 -25.25
C GLU A 3 -0.48 -0.65 -24.03
N LEU A 4 0.78 -0.24 -24.20
CA LEU A 4 1.75 -0.21 -23.10
C LEU A 4 1.33 0.81 -22.03
N ASN A 5 0.90 2.01 -22.44
CA ASN A 5 0.37 3.02 -21.52
C ASN A 5 -0.91 2.52 -20.82
N PHE A 6 -1.80 1.84 -21.55
CA PHE A 6 -2.99 1.23 -20.97
C PHE A 6 -2.66 0.20 -19.87
N TYR A 7 -1.73 -0.72 -20.12
CA TYR A 7 -1.34 -1.72 -19.13
C TYR A 7 -0.64 -1.11 -17.90
N ILE A 8 0.13 -0.03 -18.09
CA ILE A 8 0.76 0.65 -16.95
C ILE A 8 -0.27 1.41 -16.10
N ASP A 9 -1.24 2.07 -16.75
CA ASP A 9 -2.35 2.72 -16.04
C ASP A 9 -3.26 1.70 -15.35
N GLU A 10 -3.49 0.52 -15.94
CA GLU A 10 -4.23 -0.57 -15.28
C GLU A 10 -3.51 -1.07 -14.03
N MET A 11 -2.20 -1.31 -14.06
CA MET A 11 -1.45 -1.75 -12.86
C MET A 11 -1.49 -0.71 -11.74
N LYS A 12 -1.43 0.58 -12.10
CA LYS A 12 -1.54 1.68 -11.15
C LYS A 12 -2.94 1.75 -10.56
N THR A 13 -3.95 1.55 -11.40
CA THR A 13 -5.36 1.50 -11.02
C THR A 13 -5.64 0.28 -10.13
N GLU A 14 -5.17 -0.93 -10.44
CA GLU A 14 -5.40 -2.12 -9.60
C GLU A 14 -4.81 -2.01 -8.19
N VAL A 15 -3.64 -1.40 -8.03
CA VAL A 15 -3.00 -1.21 -6.70
C VAL A 15 -3.64 -0.06 -5.92
N ILE A 16 -4.11 0.99 -6.61
CA ILE A 16 -4.77 2.15 -5.99
C ILE A 16 -6.26 1.86 -5.70
N ASP A 17 -6.97 1.20 -6.61
CA ASP A 17 -8.41 0.88 -6.54
C ASP A 17 -8.72 -0.34 -5.66
N ALA A 18 -7.73 -1.18 -5.32
CA ALA A 18 -7.96 -2.29 -4.39
C ALA A 18 -8.39 -1.81 -2.98
N ASP A 19 -8.33 -0.49 -2.72
CA ASP A 19 -8.73 0.17 -1.48
C ASP A 19 -8.04 -0.46 -0.25
N LEU A 20 -6.86 -1.05 -0.48
CA LEU A 20 -6.15 -1.86 0.48
C LEU A 20 -5.73 -1.02 1.68
N LYS A 21 -5.36 0.24 1.43
CA LYS A 21 -5.04 1.23 2.47
C LYS A 21 -6.23 1.49 3.39
N THR A 22 -7.43 1.69 2.85
CA THR A 22 -8.65 1.92 3.63
C THR A 22 -9.04 0.68 4.43
N LYS A 23 -8.98 -0.51 3.82
CA LYS A 23 -9.25 -1.78 4.51
C LYS A 23 -8.28 -2.01 5.67
N ILE A 24 -6.99 -1.79 5.46
CA ILE A 24 -5.99 -1.93 6.52
C ILE A 24 -6.22 -0.89 7.62
N ASN A 25 -6.47 0.38 7.26
CA ASN A 25 -6.80 1.42 8.22
C ASN A 25 -8.03 1.07 9.06
N THR A 26 -9.07 0.50 8.43
CA THR A 26 -10.28 0.04 9.13
C THR A 26 -9.94 -1.03 10.18
N VAL A 27 -9.13 -2.03 9.81
CA VAL A 27 -8.69 -3.08 10.75
C VAL A 27 -7.84 -2.49 11.89
N ILE A 28 -6.94 -1.54 11.59
CA ILE A 28 -6.15 -0.85 12.62
C ILE A 28 -7.06 -0.10 13.60
N THR A 29 -8.07 0.62 13.11
CA THR A 29 -9.04 1.32 13.95
C THR A 29 -9.80 0.35 14.85
N MET A 30 -10.34 -0.73 14.29
CA MET A 30 -11.07 -1.74 15.07
C MET A 30 -10.21 -2.39 16.15
N ILE A 31 -8.93 -2.69 15.85
CA ILE A 31 -7.99 -3.21 16.83
C ILE A 31 -7.74 -2.16 17.93
N GLY A 32 -7.54 -0.89 17.57
CA GLY A 32 -7.36 0.20 18.53
C GLY A 32 -8.55 0.35 19.49
N GLU A 33 -9.78 0.35 18.97
CA GLU A 33 -11.01 0.39 19.78
C GLU A 33 -11.12 -0.81 20.73
N HIS A 34 -10.79 -2.02 20.24
CA HIS A 34 -10.77 -3.21 21.08
C HIS A 34 -9.71 -3.13 22.18
N MET A 35 -8.54 -2.56 21.89
CA MET A 35 -7.47 -2.38 22.87
C MET A 35 -7.88 -1.38 23.95
N GLU A 36 -8.45 -0.23 23.57
CA GLU A 36 -8.98 0.77 24.51
C GLU A 36 -10.06 0.16 25.42
N SER A 37 -11.00 -0.60 24.84
CA SER A 37 -12.02 -1.30 25.63
C SER A 37 -11.42 -2.30 26.63
N LYS A 38 -10.33 -2.98 26.28
CA LYS A 38 -9.66 -3.95 27.17
C LYS A 38 -8.86 -3.25 28.26
N GLU A 39 -8.22 -2.13 27.96
CA GLU A 39 -7.55 -1.29 28.95
C GLU A 39 -8.56 -0.79 29.99
N ASN A 40 -9.70 -0.24 29.53
CA ASN A 40 -10.80 0.18 30.42
C ASN A 40 -11.32 -0.98 31.30
N TYR A 41 -11.45 -2.18 30.74
CA TYR A 41 -11.86 -3.35 31.50
C TYR A 41 -10.82 -3.76 32.55
N MET A 42 -9.53 -3.71 32.21
CA MET A 42 -8.47 -3.98 33.17
C MET A 42 -8.47 -2.96 34.31
N ASP A 43 -8.68 -1.68 34.03
CA ASP A 43 -8.75 -0.65 35.07
C ASP A 43 -9.89 -0.93 36.06
N SER A 44 -11.03 -1.42 35.57
CA SER A 44 -12.13 -1.90 36.42
C SER A 44 -11.73 -3.11 37.27
N LEU A 45 -11.02 -4.08 36.69
CA LEU A 45 -10.54 -5.26 37.44
C LEU A 45 -9.51 -4.88 38.51
N ILE A 46 -8.63 -3.92 38.21
CA ILE A 46 -7.67 -3.37 39.17
C ILE A 46 -8.40 -2.71 40.33
N ALA A 47 -9.45 -1.92 40.06
CA ALA A 47 -10.26 -1.29 41.09
C ALA A 47 -10.97 -2.32 42.00
N ASP A 48 -11.34 -3.47 41.44
CA ASP A 48 -11.94 -4.60 42.17
C ASP A 48 -10.89 -5.48 42.92
N GLY A 49 -9.59 -5.22 42.77
CA GLY A 49 -8.51 -6.04 43.34
C GLY A 49 -8.31 -7.40 42.64
N LYS A 50 -8.84 -7.57 41.43
CA LYS A 50 -8.81 -8.81 40.62
C LYS A 50 -7.52 -8.94 39.81
N HIS A 51 -6.39 -9.02 40.50
CA HIS A 51 -5.06 -8.96 39.87
C HIS A 51 -4.73 -10.17 38.97
N MET A 52 -5.28 -11.36 39.26
CA MET A 52 -5.06 -12.55 38.42
C MET A 52 -5.78 -12.42 37.08
N GLU A 53 -6.99 -11.89 37.09
CA GLU A 53 -7.80 -11.64 35.90
C GLU A 53 -7.12 -10.58 35.02
N VAL A 54 -6.57 -9.52 35.61
CA VAL A 54 -5.75 -8.53 34.88
C VAL A 54 -4.58 -9.20 34.18
N TYR A 55 -3.88 -10.12 34.84
CA TYR A 55 -2.76 -10.86 34.24
C TYR A 55 -3.22 -11.71 33.04
N CYS A 56 -4.32 -12.45 33.18
CA CYS A 56 -4.89 -13.24 32.08
C CYS A 56 -5.31 -12.35 30.89
N VAL A 57 -5.91 -11.19 31.16
CA VAL A 57 -6.27 -10.24 30.10
C VAL A 57 -5.00 -9.75 29.42
N LYS A 58 -3.96 -9.30 30.15
CA LYS A 58 -2.66 -8.86 29.58
C LYS A 58 -2.00 -9.87 28.65
N GLU A 59 -1.92 -11.14 29.04
CA GLU A 59 -1.36 -12.18 28.16
C GLU A 59 -2.20 -12.34 26.89
N TYR A 60 -3.52 -12.24 27.00
CA TYR A 60 -4.42 -12.50 25.88
C TYR A 60 -4.37 -11.43 24.78
N TYR A 61 -4.25 -10.13 25.14
CA TYR A 61 -4.31 -9.05 24.15
C TYR A 61 -2.95 -8.47 23.73
N GLN A 62 -1.83 -8.99 24.26
CA GLN A 62 -0.48 -8.61 23.80
C GLN A 62 -0.31 -8.83 22.28
N ASN A 63 -1.01 -9.83 21.73
CA ASN A 63 -1.05 -10.10 20.30
C ASN A 63 -1.64 -8.94 19.47
N ASP A 64 -2.56 -8.15 20.03
CA ASP A 64 -3.18 -7.03 19.31
C ASP A 64 -2.16 -5.94 18.97
N TYR A 65 -1.22 -5.64 19.89
CA TYR A 65 -0.12 -4.71 19.61
C TYR A 65 0.80 -5.23 18.50
N VAL A 66 1.08 -6.53 18.48
CA VAL A 66 1.91 -7.16 17.42
C VAL A 66 1.20 -7.07 16.07
N VAL A 67 -0.10 -7.41 16.02
CA VAL A 67 -0.90 -7.29 14.79
C VAL A 67 -0.94 -5.84 14.31
N MET A 68 -1.17 -4.87 15.20
CA MET A 68 -1.17 -3.45 14.84
C MET A 68 0.19 -2.99 14.28
N ALA A 69 1.30 -3.44 14.87
CA ALA A 69 2.63 -3.14 14.38
C ALA A 69 2.88 -3.70 12.96
N VAL A 70 2.46 -4.96 12.71
CA VAL A 70 2.57 -5.60 11.39
C VAL A 70 1.72 -4.87 10.36
N LEU A 71 0.46 -4.53 10.68
CA LEU A 71 -0.42 -3.79 9.77
C LEU A 71 0.14 -2.41 9.41
N ASN A 72 0.72 -1.71 10.40
CA ASN A 72 1.41 -0.44 10.16
C ASN A 72 2.66 -0.60 9.27
N SER A 73 3.38 -1.71 9.37
CA SER A 73 4.49 -2.00 8.46
C SER A 73 4.00 -2.24 7.03
N ILE A 74 2.93 -3.02 6.86
CA ILE A 74 2.32 -3.28 5.55
C ILE A 74 1.84 -1.98 4.89
N LEU A 75 1.25 -1.04 5.65
CA LEU A 75 0.88 0.28 5.12
C LEU A 75 2.09 1.04 4.56
N LYS A 76 3.23 1.01 5.25
CA LYS A 76 4.46 1.65 4.77
C LYS A 76 4.98 1.00 3.49
N ASP A 77 4.92 -0.33 3.40
CA ASP A 77 5.33 -1.07 2.21
C ASP A 77 4.43 -0.74 1.02
N ILE A 78 3.11 -0.59 1.24
CA ILE A 78 2.16 -0.15 0.21
C ILE A 78 2.48 1.26 -0.26
N ASP A 79 2.72 2.20 0.66
CA ASP A 79 3.07 3.58 0.32
C ASP A 79 4.39 3.63 -0.48
N PHE A 80 5.37 2.79 -0.14
CA PHE A 80 6.62 2.66 -0.88
C PHE A 80 6.39 2.08 -2.28
N MET A 81 5.61 0.99 -2.41
CA MET A 81 5.27 0.41 -3.72
C MET A 81 4.56 1.42 -4.62
N GLN A 82 3.60 2.18 -4.10
CA GLN A 82 2.91 3.23 -4.87
C GLN A 82 3.88 4.29 -5.39
N LYS A 83 4.86 4.68 -4.56
CA LYS A 83 5.90 5.64 -4.96
C LYS A 83 6.83 5.08 -6.03
N GLU A 84 7.29 3.85 -5.88
CA GLU A 84 8.16 3.18 -6.86
C GLU A 84 7.44 2.99 -8.19
N ILE A 85 6.18 2.55 -8.18
CA ILE A 85 5.34 2.45 -9.39
C ILE A 85 5.25 3.79 -10.10
N ALA A 86 4.95 4.87 -9.38
CA ALA A 86 4.88 6.21 -9.95
C ALA A 86 6.23 6.67 -10.55
N THR A 87 7.33 6.36 -9.88
CA THR A 87 8.69 6.71 -10.32
C THR A 87 9.09 5.94 -11.57
N HIS A 88 8.89 4.61 -11.57
CA HIS A 88 9.17 3.77 -12.73
C HIS A 88 8.31 4.14 -13.94
N HIS A 89 7.05 4.48 -13.71
CA HIS A 89 6.16 4.97 -14.76
C HIS A 89 6.68 6.27 -15.39
N SER A 90 7.02 7.28 -14.56
CA SER A 90 7.59 8.54 -15.06
C SER A 90 8.85 8.31 -15.88
N ASN A 91 9.79 7.51 -15.34
CA ASN A 91 11.04 7.20 -16.01
C ASN A 91 10.84 6.43 -17.32
N ALA A 92 9.81 5.58 -17.41
CA ALA A 92 9.47 4.85 -18.63
C ALA A 92 8.92 5.79 -19.71
N LEU A 93 8.04 6.73 -19.35
CA LEU A 93 7.55 7.76 -20.26
C LEU A 93 8.68 8.65 -20.77
N ASP A 94 9.54 9.15 -19.89
CA ASP A 94 10.68 10.00 -20.26
C ASP A 94 11.60 9.29 -21.27
N LYS A 95 11.85 8.00 -21.08
CA LYS A 95 12.66 7.18 -22.00
C LYS A 95 11.98 6.92 -23.34
N LEU A 96 10.66 6.78 -23.36
CA LEU A 96 9.89 6.60 -24.59
C LEU A 96 9.87 7.90 -25.41
N GLU A 97 9.74 9.05 -24.75
CA GLU A 97 9.81 10.37 -25.39
C GLU A 97 11.22 10.70 -25.90
N ALA A 98 12.26 10.28 -25.17
CA ALA A 98 13.65 10.41 -25.58
C ALA A 98 14.08 9.39 -26.65
N SER A 99 13.24 8.39 -26.95
CA SER A 99 13.54 7.39 -27.99
C SER A 99 13.36 8.08 -29.36
N PRO A 100 14.43 8.27 -30.14
CA PRO A 100 14.31 8.92 -31.43
C PRO A 100 13.38 8.06 -32.28
N ILE A 101 12.30 8.66 -32.79
CA ILE A 101 11.56 8.14 -33.92
C ILE A 101 12.63 7.86 -34.98
N SER A 102 12.91 6.57 -35.21
CA SER A 102 13.63 6.14 -36.39
C SER A 102 12.73 6.51 -37.57
N THR A 103 12.85 7.75 -38.03
CA THR A 103 12.42 8.14 -39.36
C THR A 103 13.31 7.34 -40.30
N ASP A 104 12.87 6.13 -40.62
CA ASP A 104 13.33 5.40 -41.78
C ASP A 104 12.84 6.19 -43.00
N GLN A 105 13.55 7.28 -43.31
CA GLN A 105 13.46 7.93 -44.61
C GLN A 105 14.25 7.08 -45.60
N SER A 106 13.70 5.92 -45.93
CA SER A 106 14.08 5.16 -47.12
C SER A 106 12.89 5.09 -48.08
N GLU A 107 12.31 6.25 -48.38
CA GLU A 107 11.45 6.41 -49.56
C GLU A 107 12.15 7.24 -50.65
N ILE A 108 12.49 6.51 -51.71
CA ILE A 108 12.31 6.89 -53.12
C ILE A 108 13.23 8.01 -53.64
N GLU A 109 14.38 7.60 -54.17
CA GLU A 109 14.99 8.31 -55.30
C GLU A 109 14.90 7.38 -56.53
N ASN A 110 13.71 7.37 -57.15
CA ASN A 110 13.57 6.89 -58.52
C ASN A 110 13.48 8.11 -59.44
N ALA A 111 14.41 8.13 -60.39
CA ALA A 111 14.31 8.74 -61.71
C ALA A 111 14.14 10.26 -61.76
N ASP A 112 15.23 10.94 -62.12
CA ASP A 112 15.17 11.86 -63.25
C ASP A 112 16.41 11.72 -64.14
N LYS A 113 16.16 11.94 -65.44
CA LYS A 113 16.89 11.53 -66.64
C LYS A 113 18.27 12.16 -66.84
#